data_AF-A0A3B0VT65-F1
#
_entry.id   AF-A0A3B0VT65-F1
#
_cell.length_a   1.000
_cell.length_b   1.000
_cell.length_c   1.000
_cell.angle_alpha   90.00
_cell.angle_beta   90.00
_cell.angle_gamma   90.00
#
_symmetry.space_group_name_H-M   'P 1'
#
loop_
_entity.id
_entity.type
_entity.pdbx_description
1 polymer ?
#
loop_
_entity_poly.entity_id
_entity_poly.type
_entity_poly.pdbx_seq_one_letter_code
_entity_poly.pdbx_strand_id
1 'polypeptide(L)'
;MKQVILPLVLTLFGTTLISSASAEPHPGKILHDENNCLKCHVNKPYNPSKTDSFPKLLKSIRFCNDNLGIGLFDEEIEEIADYLNKTYYKHDK
;
A
#
# COMPACT_ATOMS: atom_id res chain seq x y z
N MET A 1 70.57 -14.05 9.84
CA MET A 1 69.37 -14.64 9.20
C MET A 1 68.29 -13.56 9.23
N LYS A 2 68.01 -12.93 8.08
CA LYS A 2 67.03 -11.85 7.95
C LYS A 2 65.76 -12.48 7.38
N GLN A 3 64.68 -12.57 8.16
CA GLN A 3 63.38 -13.03 7.67
C GLN A 3 62.39 -11.87 7.79
N VAL A 4 61.68 -11.67 6.70
CA VAL A 4 60.92 -10.48 6.31
C VAL A 4 59.54 -10.52 6.96
N ILE A 5 59.14 -9.42 7.62
CA ILE A 5 57.79 -9.25 8.19
C ILE A 5 56.88 -8.77 7.05
N LEU A 6 55.94 -9.63 6.64
CA LEU A 6 54.92 -9.32 5.64
C LEU A 6 53.78 -8.52 6.31
N PRO A 7 53.43 -7.30 5.85
CA PRO A 7 52.33 -6.56 6.46
C PRO A 7 51.00 -7.09 5.92
N LEU A 8 50.18 -7.62 6.83
CA LEU A 8 48.79 -7.96 6.58
C LEU A 8 48.00 -6.65 6.39
N VAL A 9 47.80 -6.25 5.13
CA VAL A 9 46.96 -5.11 4.78
C VAL A 9 45.49 -5.55 4.88
N LEU A 10 44.86 -5.22 6.01
CA LEU A 10 43.43 -5.41 6.24
C LEU A 10 42.66 -4.29 5.53
N THR A 11 42.26 -4.52 4.28
CA THR A 11 41.38 -3.62 3.54
C THR A 11 39.98 -3.61 4.15
N LEU A 12 39.63 -2.49 4.80
CA LEU A 12 38.30 -2.21 5.33
C LEU A 12 37.34 -1.98 4.16
N PHE A 13 36.54 -2.99 3.81
CA PHE A 13 35.46 -2.86 2.83
C PHE A 13 34.32 -2.06 3.46
N GLY A 14 34.22 -0.77 3.12
CA GLY A 14 33.09 0.07 3.51
C GLY A 14 31.84 -0.36 2.77
N THR A 15 30.88 -0.96 3.47
CA THR A 15 29.54 -1.23 2.95
C THR A 15 28.81 0.10 2.74
N THR A 16 28.64 0.51 1.49
CA THR A 16 27.73 1.59 1.11
C THR A 16 26.30 1.08 1.22
N LEU A 17 25.52 1.63 2.15
CA LEU A 17 24.08 1.42 2.22
C LEU A 17 23.45 2.13 1.02
N ILE A 18 23.11 1.37 -0.01
CA ILE A 18 22.30 1.84 -1.13
C ILE A 18 20.85 1.82 -0.63
N SER A 19 20.32 2.99 -0.24
CA SER A 19 18.89 3.13 0.00
C SER A 19 18.14 3.02 -1.32
N SER A 20 17.52 1.88 -1.55
CA SER A 20 16.52 1.70 -2.59
C SER A 20 15.31 2.56 -2.25
N ALA A 21 15.10 3.67 -2.97
CA ALA A 21 13.86 4.45 -2.85
C ALA A 21 12.73 3.69 -3.58
N SER A 22 12.21 2.64 -2.94
CA SER A 22 10.92 2.06 -3.33
C SER A 22 9.82 3.04 -2.96
N ALA A 23 8.90 3.32 -3.88
CA ALA A 23 7.72 4.10 -3.55
C ALA A 23 6.89 3.32 -2.51
N GLU A 24 6.73 3.88 -1.33
CA GLU A 24 5.92 3.28 -0.27
C GLU A 24 4.49 3.04 -0.78
N PRO A 25 3.87 1.89 -0.48
CA PRO A 25 2.50 1.60 -0.88
C PRO A 25 1.54 2.62 -0.24
N HIS A 26 0.47 2.96 -0.97
CA HIS A 26 -0.60 3.81 -0.42
C HIS A 26 -1.18 3.15 0.84
N PRO A 27 -1.40 3.87 1.95
CA PRO A 27 -1.94 3.26 3.18
C PRO A 27 -3.27 2.53 2.95
N GLY A 28 -4.19 3.15 2.22
CA GLY A 28 -5.42 2.50 1.75
C GLY A 28 -5.26 1.20 0.95
N LYS A 29 -4.12 0.97 0.27
CA LYS A 29 -3.85 -0.31 -0.40
C LYS A 29 -3.61 -1.42 0.62
N ILE A 30 -2.84 -1.11 1.66
CA ILE A 30 -2.55 -2.06 2.74
C ILE A 30 -3.86 -2.48 3.40
N LEU A 31 -4.67 -1.49 3.80
CA LEU A 31 -5.98 -1.72 4.40
C LEU A 31 -6.92 -2.53 3.49
N HIS A 32 -6.98 -2.21 2.19
CA HIS A 32 -7.78 -2.96 1.22
C HIS A 32 -7.38 -4.45 1.16
N ASP A 33 -6.07 -4.72 1.13
CA ASP A 33 -5.54 -6.08 1.00
C ASP A 33 -5.73 -6.87 2.31
N GLU A 34 -5.43 -6.26 3.47
CA GLU A 34 -5.60 -6.88 4.79
C GLU A 34 -7.06 -7.20 5.12
N ASN A 35 -7.99 -6.33 4.70
CA ASN A 35 -9.42 -6.53 4.91
C ASN A 35 -10.08 -7.38 3.80
N ASN A 36 -9.28 -8.01 2.93
CA ASN A 36 -9.72 -9.00 1.95
C ASN A 36 -10.90 -8.53 1.08
N CYS A 37 -10.91 -7.27 0.64
CA CYS A 37 -12.02 -6.71 -0.15
C CYS A 37 -12.32 -7.55 -1.41
N LEU A 38 -11.30 -8.18 -1.99
CA LEU A 38 -11.43 -9.04 -3.17
C LEU A 38 -12.03 -10.42 -2.89
N LYS A 39 -12.26 -10.81 -1.64
CA LYS A 39 -12.93 -12.08 -1.30
C LYS A 39 -14.36 -12.14 -1.85
N CYS A 40 -15.06 -10.99 -1.86
CA CYS A 40 -16.41 -10.87 -2.42
C CYS A 40 -16.41 -10.18 -3.80
N HIS A 41 -15.45 -9.28 -4.07
CA HIS A 41 -15.37 -8.52 -5.31
C HIS A 41 -14.42 -9.16 -6.35
N VAL A 42 -14.59 -10.44 -6.66
CA VAL A 42 -13.66 -11.16 -7.55
C VAL A 42 -13.77 -10.79 -9.04
N ASN A 43 -14.97 -10.42 -9.51
CA ASN A 43 -15.23 -10.21 -10.93
C ASN A 43 -15.46 -8.74 -11.26
N LYS A 44 -14.48 -8.12 -11.94
CA LYS A 44 -14.48 -6.69 -12.30
C LYS A 44 -14.85 -5.81 -11.09
N PRO A 45 -14.08 -5.88 -9.98
CA PRO A 45 -14.37 -5.20 -8.72
C PRO A 45 -14.59 -3.70 -8.86
N TYR A 46 -13.86 -3.07 -9.78
CA TYR A 46 -13.77 -1.62 -9.90
C TYR A 46 -14.47 -1.16 -11.17
N ASN A 47 -15.56 -0.40 -11.01
CA ASN A 47 -16.36 0.12 -12.11
C ASN A 47 -16.76 1.58 -11.86
N PRO A 48 -16.06 2.54 -12.48
CA PRO A 48 -16.32 3.98 -12.31
C PRO A 48 -17.66 4.45 -12.89
N SER A 49 -18.32 3.64 -13.73
CA SER A 49 -19.66 3.97 -14.24
C SER A 49 -20.79 3.51 -13.31
N LYS A 50 -20.50 2.64 -12.32
CA LYS A 50 -21.48 2.16 -11.34
C LYS A 50 -21.38 2.90 -10.02
N THR A 51 -20.15 3.17 -9.59
CA THR A 51 -19.83 4.14 -8.55
C THR A 51 -19.22 5.33 -9.26
N ASP A 52 -20.02 6.38 -9.42
CA ASP A 52 -19.80 7.50 -10.35
C ASP A 52 -19.37 8.79 -9.65
N SER A 53 -19.06 8.72 -8.35
CA SER A 53 -18.54 9.84 -7.57
C SER A 53 -17.75 9.36 -6.36
N PHE A 54 -16.81 10.18 -5.89
CA PHE A 54 -16.03 9.89 -4.68
C PHE A 54 -16.90 9.68 -3.43
N PRO A 55 -17.93 10.52 -3.15
CA PRO A 55 -18.82 10.29 -2.01
C PRO A 55 -19.56 8.95 -2.07
N LYS A 56 -19.93 8.48 -3.27
CA LYS A 56 -20.58 7.19 -3.44
C LYS A 56 -19.62 6.02 -3.22
N LEU A 57 -18.35 6.18 -3.59
CA LEU A 57 -17.29 5.21 -3.28
C LEU A 57 -17.10 5.07 -1.78
N LEU A 58 -16.94 6.19 -1.07
CA LEU A 58 -16.82 6.24 0.39
C LEU A 58 -18.02 5.54 1.07
N LYS A 59 -19.24 5.88 0.64
CA LYS A 59 -20.48 5.27 1.16
C LYS A 59 -20.53 3.75 0.92
N SER A 60 -20.03 3.28 -0.21
CA SER A 60 -20.03 1.84 -0.55
C SER A 60 -19.08 1.06 0.36
N ILE A 61 -17.89 1.62 0.64
CA ILE A 61 -16.91 1.01 1.54
C ILE A 61 -17.45 0.99 2.97
N ARG A 62 -18.03 2.11 3.44
CA ARG A 62 -18.68 2.18 4.76
C ARG A 62 -19.81 1.18 4.90
N PHE A 63 -20.67 1.05 3.88
CA PHE A 63 -21.72 0.04 3.88
C PHE A 63 -21.14 -1.38 4.04
N CYS A 64 -20.06 -1.71 3.34
CA CYS A 64 -19.39 -3.01 3.48
C CYS A 64 -18.84 -3.21 4.91
N ASN A 65 -18.13 -2.21 5.43
CA ASN A 65 -17.59 -2.19 6.79
C ASN A 65 -18.65 -2.49 7.84
N ASP A 66 -19.78 -1.78 7.78
CA ASP A 66 -20.83 -1.85 8.79
C ASP A 66 -21.60 -3.17 8.73
N ASN A 67 -21.90 -3.67 7.52
CA ASN A 67 -22.67 -4.91 7.36
C ASN A 67 -21.85 -6.17 7.64
N LEU A 68 -20.53 -6.12 7.43
CA LEU A 68 -19.64 -7.25 7.69
C LEU A 68 -18.99 -7.16 9.08
N GLY A 69 -19.13 -6.04 9.79
CA GLY A 69 -18.52 -5.81 11.09
C GLY A 69 -16.99 -5.83 11.03
N ILE A 70 -16.40 -5.26 9.96
CA ILE A 70 -14.94 -5.23 9.76
C ILE A 70 -14.27 -4.39 10.86
N GLY A 71 -14.87 -3.26 11.23
CA GLY A 71 -14.41 -2.42 12.34
C GLY A 71 -13.41 -1.33 11.94
N LEU A 72 -13.41 -0.91 10.68
CA LEU A 72 -12.62 0.21 10.19
C LEU A 72 -13.10 1.54 10.78
N PHE A 73 -12.15 2.41 11.11
CA PHE A 73 -12.40 3.80 11.46
C PHE A 73 -12.70 4.66 10.21
N ASP A 74 -13.22 5.86 10.42
CA ASP A 74 -13.60 6.76 9.34
C ASP A 74 -12.42 7.15 8.45
N GLU A 75 -11.25 7.37 9.04
CA GLU A 75 -10.03 7.72 8.32
C GLU A 75 -9.52 6.54 7.49
N GLU A 76 -9.66 5.31 7.98
CA GLU A 76 -9.27 4.10 7.24
C GLU A 76 -10.19 3.84 6.05
N ILE A 77 -11.49 4.12 6.20
CA ILE A 77 -12.45 4.10 5.09
C ILE A 77 -12.05 5.13 4.02
N GLU A 78 -11.66 6.34 4.43
CA GLU A 78 -11.20 7.39 3.52
C GLU A 78 -9.89 6.99 2.82
N GLU A 79 -8.93 6.41 3.54
CA GLU A 79 -7.66 5.91 2.97
C GLU A 79 -7.91 4.85 1.89
N ILE A 80 -8.79 3.87 2.14
CA ILE A 80 -9.18 2.87 1.14
C ILE A 80 -9.85 3.56 -0.05
N ALA A 81 -10.79 4.48 0.18
CA ALA A 81 -11.47 5.21 -0.88
C ALA A 81 -10.49 6.01 -1.73
N ASP A 82 -9.50 6.65 -1.10
CA ASP A 82 -8.44 7.41 -1.72
C ASP A 82 -7.55 6.55 -2.60
N TYR A 83 -7.11 5.40 -2.07
CA TYR A 83 -6.36 4.42 -2.85
C TYR A 83 -7.16 3.98 -4.09
N LEU A 84 -8.40 3.54 -3.89
CA LEU A 84 -9.24 3.06 -4.98
C LEU A 84 -9.52 4.17 -5.99
N ASN A 85 -9.78 5.40 -5.54
CA ASN A 85 -10.03 6.52 -6.42
C ASN A 85 -8.79 6.89 -7.23
N LYS A 86 -7.62 6.95 -6.57
CA LYS A 86 -6.34 7.23 -7.21
C LYS A 86 -5.94 6.14 -8.20
N THR A 87 -6.27 4.88 -7.96
CA THR A 87 -5.83 3.78 -8.84
C THR A 87 -6.83 3.48 -9.95
N TYR A 88 -8.14 3.44 -9.64
CA TYR A 88 -9.16 2.90 -10.55
C TYR A 88 -10.27 3.88 -10.93
N TYR A 89 -10.78 4.69 -9.98
CA TYR A 89 -12.03 5.44 -10.21
C TYR A 89 -11.88 6.84 -10.81
N LYS A 90 -10.86 7.61 -10.39
CA LYS A 90 -10.52 8.94 -10.94
C LYS A 90 -11.66 9.97 -10.86
N HIS A 91 -12.49 9.91 -9.82
CA HIS A 91 -13.49 10.93 -9.55
C HIS A 91 -12.87 12.18 -8.94
N ASP A 92 -13.52 13.32 -9.17
CA ASP A 92 -13.29 14.55 -8.41
C ASP A 92 -13.68 14.34 -6.94
N LYS A 93 -12.91 14.96 -6.05
CA LYS A 93 -13.12 14.92 -4.59
C LYS A 93 -13.82 16.19 -4.12
#